data_AF-A0A2D6PLX1-F1
#
_entry.id   AF-A0A2D6PLX1-F1
#
_cell.length_a   1.000
_cell.length_b   1.000
_cell.length_c   1.000
_cell.angle_alpha   90.00
_cell.angle_beta   90.00
_cell.angle_gamma   90.00
#
_symmetry.space_group_name_H-M   'P 1'
#
loop_
_entity.id
_entity.type
_entity.pdbx_description
1 polymer ?
#
loop_
_entity_poly.entity_id
_entity_poly.type
_entity_poly.pdbx_seq_one_letter_code
_entity_poly.pdbx_strand_id
1 'polypeptide(L)'
;MQREEFVQQLWLDYIHTHPDIGSLRLWPLSTTAEYLTLVTLNYGPFAMNALSVPLARMGYRSVGHYAMADKGLLIHLMAPADESSWLVLAELQIGTLSKVPREALTSLVHQSHPADCKGQNLLCRGRPWPMP
;
A
#
# COMPACT_ATOMS: atom_id res chain seq x y z
N MET A 1 1.42 -5.46 15.16
CA MET A 1 1.01 -6.54 14.24
C MET A 1 2.27 -7.21 13.71
N GLN A 2 2.31 -8.53 13.71
CA GLN A 2 3.36 -9.30 13.02
C GLN A 2 3.14 -9.21 11.50
N ARG A 3 4.16 -9.48 10.68
CA ARG A 3 4.03 -9.36 9.21
C ARG A 3 3.01 -10.36 8.63
N GLU A 4 2.93 -11.58 9.17
CA GLU A 4 1.93 -12.56 8.71
C GLU A 4 0.50 -12.05 8.90
N GLU A 5 0.21 -11.49 10.07
CA GLU A 5 -1.08 -10.83 10.34
C GLU A 5 -1.33 -9.67 9.37
N PHE A 6 -0.30 -8.88 9.05
CA PHE A 6 -0.39 -7.80 8.08
C PHE A 6 -0.78 -8.30 6.67
N VAL A 7 -0.10 -9.33 6.17
CA VAL A 7 -0.37 -9.93 4.86
C VAL A 7 -1.75 -10.58 4.84
N GLN A 8 -2.11 -11.31 5.89
CA GLN A 8 -3.44 -11.92 6.04
C GLN A 8 -4.54 -10.86 6.05
N GLN A 9 -4.36 -9.76 6.77
CA GLN A 9 -5.33 -8.69 6.81
C GLN A 9 -5.52 -8.05 5.43
N LEU A 10 -4.43 -7.75 4.71
CA LEU A 10 -4.50 -7.25 3.34
C LEU A 10 -5.24 -8.21 2.40
N TRP A 11 -4.97 -9.51 2.51
CA TRP A 11 -5.65 -10.53 1.73
C TRP A 11 -7.14 -10.57 2.05
N LEU A 12 -7.50 -10.58 3.33
CA LEU A 12 -8.88 -10.56 3.77
C LEU A 12 -9.60 -9.31 3.23
N ASP A 13 -9.04 -8.12 3.41
CA ASP A 13 -9.65 -6.88 2.92
C ASP A 13 -9.84 -6.91 1.38
N TYR A 14 -8.89 -7.50 0.66
CA TYR A 14 -8.97 -7.66 -0.79
C TYR A 14 -10.11 -8.60 -1.22
N ILE A 15 -10.22 -9.79 -0.63
CA ILE A 15 -11.29 -10.75 -0.99
C ILE A 15 -12.68 -10.27 -0.55
N HIS A 16 -12.78 -9.49 0.53
CA HIS A 16 -14.05 -8.88 0.93
C HIS A 16 -14.55 -7.85 -0.09
N THR A 17 -13.64 -7.17 -0.78
CA THR A 17 -13.98 -6.22 -1.85
C THR A 17 -14.12 -6.87 -3.23
N HIS A 18 -13.57 -8.08 -3.40
CA HIS A 18 -13.60 -8.88 -4.65
C HIS A 18 -14.08 -10.31 -4.35
N PRO A 19 -15.38 -10.50 -4.02
CA PRO A 19 -15.91 -11.81 -3.63
C PRO A 19 -15.84 -12.83 -4.76
N ASP A 20 -15.85 -12.38 -6.01
CA ASP A 20 -15.60 -13.19 -7.19
C ASP A 20 -14.24 -13.87 -7.11
N ILE A 21 -13.17 -13.14 -6.77
CA ILE A 21 -11.82 -13.68 -6.60
C ILE A 21 -11.76 -14.62 -5.40
N GLY A 22 -12.38 -14.24 -4.27
CA GLY A 22 -12.43 -15.08 -3.08
C GLY A 22 -13.16 -16.43 -3.29
N SER A 23 -14.08 -16.49 -4.24
CA SER A 23 -14.82 -17.70 -4.59
C SER A 23 -14.07 -18.65 -5.54
N LEU A 24 -13.00 -18.17 -6.19
CA LEU A 24 -12.21 -18.95 -7.12
C LEU A 24 -11.45 -20.07 -6.38
N ARG A 25 -11.78 -21.32 -6.69
CA ARG A 25 -11.02 -22.50 -6.23
C ARG A 25 -9.79 -22.78 -7.09
N LEU A 26 -9.17 -21.74 -7.65
CA LEU A 26 -8.02 -21.85 -8.56
C LEU A 26 -6.74 -22.24 -7.82
N TRP A 27 -6.66 -21.93 -6.52
CA TRP A 27 -5.48 -22.22 -5.70
C TRP A 27 -5.86 -23.03 -4.46
N PRO A 28 -4.95 -23.91 -3.99
CA PRO A 28 -5.02 -24.46 -2.64
C PRO A 28 -5.17 -23.36 -1.59
N LEU A 29 -5.92 -23.63 -0.53
CA LEU A 29 -6.10 -22.68 0.58
C LEU A 29 -4.78 -22.31 1.30
N SER A 30 -3.72 -23.11 1.08
CA SER A 30 -2.37 -22.88 1.61
C SER A 30 -1.48 -22.04 0.68
N THR A 31 -1.94 -21.68 -0.52
CA THR A 31 -1.14 -20.89 -1.45
C THR A 31 -1.07 -19.44 -0.99
N THR A 32 0.15 -18.98 -0.71
CA THR A 32 0.42 -17.57 -0.46
C THR A 32 0.46 -16.81 -1.78
N ALA A 33 0.05 -15.53 -1.74
CA ALA A 33 0.25 -14.65 -2.88
C ALA A 33 1.76 -14.49 -3.14
N GLU A 34 2.20 -14.52 -4.40
CA GLU A 34 3.60 -14.28 -4.73
C GLU A 34 4.00 -12.83 -4.37
N TYR A 35 3.10 -11.89 -4.65
CA TYR A 35 3.25 -10.49 -4.28
C TYR A 35 1.91 -9.82 -4.02
N LEU A 36 1.95 -8.73 -3.26
CA LEU A 36 0.85 -7.78 -3.06
C LEU A 36 1.24 -6.43 -3.66
N THR A 37 0.29 -5.74 -4.29
CA THR A 37 0.49 -4.39 -4.81
C THR A 37 -0.38 -3.41 -4.05
N LEU A 38 0.25 -2.36 -3.50
CA LEU A 38 -0.42 -1.25 -2.82
C LEU A 38 -0.13 0.05 -3.55
N VAL A 39 -1.11 0.96 -3.57
CA VAL A 39 -0.96 2.31 -4.12
C VAL A 39 -0.91 3.30 -2.97
N THR A 40 0.04 4.23 -3.02
CA THR A 40 0.21 5.27 -2.02
C THR A 40 0.53 6.63 -2.68
N LEU A 41 0.71 7.68 -1.87
CA LEU A 41 1.01 9.03 -2.33
C LEU A 41 2.39 9.45 -1.83
N ASN A 42 3.17 10.20 -2.62
CA ASN A 42 4.46 10.77 -2.18
C ASN A 42 4.32 11.96 -1.22
N TYR A 43 3.25 11.99 -0.41
CA TYR A 43 2.86 13.13 0.39
C TYR A 43 2.47 12.75 1.82
N GLY A 44 3.00 13.51 2.78
CA GLY A 44 2.67 13.39 4.20
C GLY A 44 2.98 11.98 4.75
N PRO A 45 2.10 11.42 5.61
CA PRO A 45 2.35 10.14 6.27
C PRO A 45 2.22 8.93 5.32
N PHE A 46 1.68 9.13 4.12
CA PHE A 46 1.53 8.10 3.09
C PHE A 46 2.77 7.97 2.20
N ALA A 47 3.70 8.94 2.27
CA ALA A 47 4.94 8.90 1.50
C ALA A 47 5.77 7.67 1.86
N MET A 48 6.46 7.11 0.87
CA MET A 48 7.33 5.96 1.04
C MET A 48 8.41 6.21 2.10
N ASN A 49 8.91 7.44 2.19
CA ASN A 49 9.85 7.83 3.26
C ASN A 49 9.27 7.61 4.66
N ALA A 50 7.98 7.89 4.87
CA ALA A 50 7.29 7.65 6.15
C ALA A 50 6.95 6.15 6.36
N LEU A 51 6.65 5.42 5.28
CA LEU A 51 6.33 3.99 5.31
C LEU A 51 7.57 3.08 5.44
N SER A 52 8.75 3.58 5.04
CA SER A 52 9.99 2.81 4.98
C SER A 52 10.35 2.13 6.31
N VAL A 53 10.29 2.87 7.42
CA VAL A 53 10.65 2.35 8.75
C VAL A 53 9.64 1.31 9.24
N PRO A 54 8.31 1.54 9.22
CA PRO A 54 7.33 0.50 9.52
C PRO A 54 7.51 -0.78 8.69
N LEU A 55 7.74 -0.65 7.38
CA LEU A 55 7.95 -1.78 6.48
C LEU A 55 9.24 -2.55 6.82
N ALA A 56 10.33 -1.84 7.09
CA ALA A 56 11.58 -2.44 7.52
C ALA A 56 11.44 -3.21 8.85
N ARG A 57 10.68 -2.68 9.81
CA ARG A 57 10.36 -3.37 11.07
C ARG A 57 9.54 -4.65 10.85
N MET A 58 8.78 -4.73 9.76
CA MET A 58 8.08 -5.95 9.33
C MET A 58 8.97 -6.93 8.56
N GLY A 59 10.25 -6.61 8.37
CA GLY A 59 11.20 -7.47 7.64
C GLY A 59 11.27 -7.23 6.14
N TYR A 60 10.59 -6.20 5.62
CA TYR A 60 10.71 -5.83 4.21
C TYR A 60 11.97 -5.01 3.95
N ARG A 61 12.65 -5.30 2.83
CA ARG A 61 13.82 -4.56 2.36
C ARG A 61 13.58 -4.04 0.97
N SER A 62 13.89 -2.77 0.72
CA SER A 62 13.85 -2.21 -0.62
C SER A 62 14.93 -2.86 -1.48
N VAL A 63 14.55 -3.42 -2.62
CA VAL A 63 15.47 -4.09 -3.56
C VAL A 63 15.47 -3.46 -4.95
N GLY A 64 14.50 -2.60 -5.26
CA GLY A 64 14.46 -1.93 -6.56
C GLY A 64 13.50 -0.75 -6.60
N HIS A 65 13.75 0.14 -7.55
CA HIS A 65 12.93 1.30 -7.83
C HIS A 65 12.71 1.40 -9.34
N TYR A 66 11.46 1.58 -9.77
CA TYR A 66 11.10 1.69 -11.18
C TYR A 66 10.21 2.90 -11.39
N ALA A 67 10.64 3.82 -12.26
CA ALA A 67 9.85 4.98 -12.62
C ALA A 67 8.88 4.62 -13.74
N MET A 68 7.58 4.86 -13.53
CA MET A 68 6.56 4.85 -14.57
C MET A 68 6.13 6.29 -14.82
N ALA A 69 7.00 7.03 -15.53
CA ALA A 69 6.86 8.47 -15.73
C ALA A 69 5.57 8.86 -16.45
N ASP A 70 5.11 8.03 -17.40
CA ASP A 70 3.83 8.20 -18.11
C ASP A 70 2.62 8.17 -17.17
N LYS A 71 2.74 7.50 -16.03
CA LYS A 71 1.68 7.38 -15.00
C LYS A 71 1.92 8.29 -13.81
N GLY A 72 3.05 9.00 -13.76
CA GLY A 72 3.46 9.73 -12.57
C GLY A 72 3.67 8.84 -11.34
N LEU A 73 4.06 7.58 -11.53
CA LEU A 73 4.28 6.62 -10.43
C LEU A 73 5.76 6.33 -10.25
N LEU A 74 6.18 6.19 -8.99
CA LEU A 74 7.43 5.56 -8.60
C LEU A 74 7.11 4.23 -7.92
N ILE A 75 7.61 3.13 -8.47
CA ILE A 75 7.39 1.79 -7.92
C ILE A 75 8.55 1.44 -7.01
N HIS A 76 8.26 1.08 -5.77
CA HIS A 76 9.20 0.52 -4.80
C HIS A 76 8.97 -0.99 -4.69
N LEU A 77 10.00 -1.76 -5.00
CA LEU A 77 9.97 -3.21 -4.86
C LEU A 77 10.59 -3.61 -3.54
N MET A 78 9.81 -4.30 -2.70
CA MET A 78 10.18 -4.68 -1.35
C MET A 78 10.23 -6.21 -1.22
N ALA A 79 11.42 -6.76 -0.96
CA ALA A 79 11.61 -8.17 -0.70
C ALA A 79 11.34 -8.49 0.78
N PRO A 80 10.65 -9.60 1.10
CA PRO A 80 10.52 -10.08 2.46
C PRO A 80 11.85 -10.68 2.98
N ALA A 81 11.99 -10.82 4.29
CA ALA A 81 13.15 -11.47 4.91
C ALA A 81 13.11 -13.00 4.87
N ASP A 82 12.03 -13.58 4.34
CA ASP A 82 11.75 -15.01 4.21
C ASP A 82 10.99 -15.27 2.89
N GLU A 83 10.44 -16.47 2.73
CA GLU A 83 9.70 -16.92 1.54
C GLU A 83 8.24 -16.43 1.49
N SER A 84 7.90 -15.34 2.19
CA SER A 84 6.56 -14.76 2.15
C SER A 84 6.33 -13.86 0.92
N SER A 85 5.13 -13.28 0.83
CA SER A 85 4.73 -12.42 -0.29
C SER A 85 5.58 -11.16 -0.40
N TRP A 86 6.04 -10.88 -1.61
CA TRP A 86 6.68 -9.62 -1.95
C TRP A 86 5.70 -8.46 -1.84
N LEU A 87 6.21 -7.25 -1.65
CA LEU A 87 5.38 -6.05 -1.63
C LEU A 87 5.84 -5.06 -2.71
N VAL A 88 4.89 -4.69 -3.58
CA VAL A 88 5.05 -3.67 -4.62
C VAL A 88 4.29 -2.43 -4.17
N LEU A 89 5.00 -1.32 -3.96
CA LEU A 89 4.39 -0.05 -3.58
C LEU A 89 4.46 0.92 -4.75
N ALA A 90 3.31 1.24 -5.33
CA ALA A 90 3.16 2.25 -6.36
C ALA A 90 2.89 3.62 -5.72
N GLU A 91 3.92 4.46 -5.63
CA GLU A 91 3.83 5.79 -5.06
C GLU A 91 3.51 6.83 -6.13
N LEU A 92 2.31 7.43 -6.05
CA LEU A 92 1.89 8.52 -6.90
C LEU A 92 2.66 9.79 -6.57
N GLN A 93 3.36 10.30 -7.60
CA GLN A 93 4.11 11.54 -7.52
C GLN A 93 3.15 12.72 -7.72
N ILE A 94 2.51 13.24 -6.67
CA ILE A 94 1.45 14.25 -6.81
C ILE A 94 1.93 15.55 -7.50
N GLY A 95 3.24 15.78 -7.53
CA GLY A 95 3.88 16.88 -8.26
C GLY A 95 3.70 16.81 -9.78
N THR A 96 3.42 15.64 -10.36
CA THR A 96 3.15 15.46 -11.79
C THR A 96 1.71 15.83 -12.18
N LEU A 97 0.82 16.00 -11.20
CA LEU A 97 -0.57 16.36 -11.42
C LEU A 97 -0.73 17.86 -11.66
N SER A 98 -1.80 18.22 -12.38
CA SER A 98 -2.23 19.61 -12.48
C SER A 98 -2.68 20.15 -11.11
N LYS A 99 -2.76 21.48 -11.00
CA LYS A 99 -2.99 22.16 -9.72
C LYS A 99 -4.23 21.65 -8.97
N VAL A 100 -5.36 21.52 -9.65
CA VAL A 100 -6.65 21.19 -9.02
C VAL A 100 -6.67 19.77 -8.40
N PRO A 101 -6.33 18.69 -9.13
CA PRO A 101 -6.23 17.35 -8.54
C PRO A 101 -5.21 17.26 -7.41
N ARG A 102 -4.08 17.96 -7.54
CA ARG A 102 -3.04 17.99 -6.50
C ARG A 102 -3.58 18.61 -5.22
N GLU A 103 -4.24 19.77 -5.30
CA GLU A 103 -4.85 20.43 -4.14
C GLU A 103 -5.97 19.60 -3.51
N ALA A 104 -6.79 18.92 -4.33
CA ALA A 104 -7.82 18.02 -3.84
C ALA A 104 -7.23 16.84 -3.05
N LEU A 105 -6.20 16.18 -3.59
CA LEU A 105 -5.50 15.09 -2.89
C LEU A 105 -4.84 15.57 -1.59
N THR A 106 -4.16 16.71 -1.62
CA THR A 106 -3.58 17.31 -0.42
C THR A 106 -4.65 17.61 0.64
N SER A 107 -5.81 18.14 0.24
CA SER A 107 -6.94 18.38 1.15
C SER A 107 -7.47 17.09 1.77
N LEU A 108 -7.63 16.03 0.98
CA LEU A 108 -8.04 14.71 1.49
C LEU A 108 -7.06 14.17 2.52
N VAL A 109 -5.75 14.26 2.25
CA VAL A 109 -4.72 13.86 3.21
C VAL A 109 -4.83 14.68 4.50
N HIS A 110 -5.08 15.97 4.44
CA HIS A 110 -5.28 16.80 5.64
C HIS A 110 -6.53 16.44 6.46
N GLN A 111 -7.56 15.87 5.82
CA GLN A 111 -8.78 15.40 6.50
C GLN A 111 -8.61 14.01 7.13
N SER A 112 -7.45 13.38 6.96
CA SER A 112 -7.20 12.03 7.49
C SER A 112 -7.18 12.04 9.01
N HIS A 113 -7.84 11.04 9.61
CA HIS A 113 -7.83 10.94 11.06
C HIS A 113 -6.41 10.58 11.56
N PRO A 114 -5.87 11.26 12.60
CA PRO A 114 -4.48 11.04 13.03
C PRO A 114 -4.14 9.60 13.46
N ALA A 115 -5.14 8.81 13.84
CA ALA A 115 -4.96 7.40 14.20
C ALA A 115 -4.73 6.50 12.97
N ASP A 116 -5.26 6.89 11.81
CA ASP A 116 -5.11 6.16 10.55
C ASP A 116 -3.79 6.52 9.84
N CYS A 117 -3.18 7.64 10.24
CA CYS A 117 -1.88 8.09 9.76
C CYS A 117 -0.66 7.47 10.48
N LYS A 118 -0.85 6.45 11.33
CA LYS A 118 0.21 5.91 12.20
C LYS A 118 0.51 4.44 11.94
N GLY A 119 1.80 4.14 11.78
CA GLY A 119 2.32 2.78 11.76
C GLY A 119 1.70 1.93 10.65
N GLN A 120 1.22 0.75 11.00
CA GLN A 120 0.68 -0.23 10.06
C GLN A 120 -0.75 0.09 9.60
N ASN A 121 -1.48 0.97 10.31
CA ASN A 121 -2.83 1.39 9.90
C ASN A 121 -2.83 2.09 8.54
N LEU A 122 -1.71 2.72 8.18
CA LEU A 122 -1.52 3.42 6.90
C LEU A 122 -1.80 2.54 5.67
N LEU A 123 -1.64 1.22 5.81
CA LEU A 123 -1.72 0.28 4.69
C LEU A 123 -2.93 -0.67 4.79
N CYS A 124 -3.57 -0.80 5.96
CA CYS A 124 -4.62 -1.81 6.21
C CYS A 124 -5.99 -1.25 6.61
N ARG A 125 -6.15 0.07 6.79
CA ARG A 125 -7.45 0.65 7.22
C ARG A 125 -8.33 1.16 6.09
N GLY A 126 -7.96 0.88 4.84
CA GLY A 126 -8.69 1.38 3.68
C GLY A 126 -8.56 2.90 3.57
N ARG A 127 -9.70 3.58 3.36
CA ARG A 127 -9.72 5.03 3.13
C ARG A 127 -9.60 5.80 4.45
N PRO A 128 -8.54 6.63 4.65
CA PRO A 128 -8.32 7.33 5.92
C PRO A 128 -9.04 8.68 6.02
N TRP A 129 -9.67 9.14 4.93
CA TRP A 129 -10.45 10.37 4.83
C TRP A 129 -11.94 10.07 4.51
N PRO A 130 -12.86 10.99 4.82
CA PRO A 130 -14.28 10.83 4.48
C PRO A 130 -14.50 10.67 2.96
N MET A 131 -15.65 10.11 2.59
CA MET A 131 -16.02 10.02 1.16
C MET A 131 -16.15 11.43 0.57
N PRO A 132 -15.41 11.75 -0.52
CA PRO A 132 -15.57 13.02 -1.22
C PRO A 132 -16.90 13.11 -1.97
#